data_AF-A0A815ZCC0-F1
#
_entry.id   AF-A0A815ZCC0-F1
#
_cell.length_a   1.000
_cell.length_b   1.000
_cell.length_c   1.000
_cell.angle_alpha   90.00
_cell.angle_beta   90.00
_cell.angle_gamma   90.00
#
_symmetry.space_group_name_H-M   'P 1'
#
loop_
_entity.id
_entity.type
_entity.pdbx_description
1 polymer ?
#
loop_
_entity_poly.entity_id
_entity_poly.type
_entity_poly.pdbx_seq_one_letter_code
_entity_poly.pdbx_strand_id
1 'polypeptide(L)'
;ESQSESNHLFEWIKEEYQRNGRIECLMNPAKFYSIEQSYINLAIVEIKKQQEKEKELRDASKVDASNVDALMGSFEEIYGTKTIIDIKNIFETCKNQQNQVLVFGRAGIGKSTFCRYIAYQWAMGSYWTQYQLLALIP
;
A
#
# COMPACT_ATOMS: atom_id res chain seq x y z
N GLU A 1 35.26 1.07 5.64
CA GLU A 1 34.53 0.22 6.60
C GLU A 1 33.02 0.54 6.63
N SER A 2 32.61 1.82 6.72
CA SER A 2 31.18 2.22 6.78
C SER A 2 30.26 1.70 5.66
N GLN A 3 30.74 1.61 4.41
CA GLN A 3 29.94 1.08 3.29
C GLN A 3 29.69 -0.43 3.38
N SER A 4 30.61 -1.19 4.00
CA SER A 4 30.46 -2.65 4.17
C SER A 4 29.36 -2.97 5.18
N GLU A 5 29.32 -2.24 6.29
CA GLU A 5 28.29 -2.42 7.33
C GLU A 5 26.89 -2.04 6.84
N SER A 6 26.79 -0.96 6.06
CA SER A 6 25.51 -0.50 5.47
C SER A 6 24.94 -1.52 4.47
N ASN A 7 25.81 -2.15 3.66
CA ASN A 7 25.38 -3.20 2.74
C ASN A 7 24.88 -4.44 3.49
N HIS A 8 25.53 -4.82 4.60
CA HIS A 8 25.05 -5.93 5.44
C HIS A 8 23.68 -5.66 6.04
N LEU A 9 23.42 -4.44 6.51
CA LEU A 9 22.10 -4.05 7.02
C LEU A 9 21.02 -4.18 5.94
N PHE A 10 21.30 -3.71 4.72
CA PHE A 10 20.30 -3.76 3.63
C PHE A 10 19.98 -5.18 3.19
N GLU A 11 20.99 -6.05 3.13
CA GLU A 11 20.76 -7.48 2.85
C GLU A 11 19.97 -8.15 3.97
N TRP A 12 20.26 -7.82 5.24
CA TRP A 12 19.49 -8.35 6.36
C TRP A 12 18.01 -7.94 6.32
N ILE A 13 17.72 -6.69 5.93
CA ILE A 13 16.34 -6.21 5.74
C ILE A 13 15.64 -6.97 4.60
N LYS A 14 16.33 -7.22 3.48
CA LYS A 14 15.77 -8.03 2.37
C LYS A 14 15.45 -9.45 2.85
N GLU A 15 16.38 -10.10 3.53
CA GLU A 15 16.17 -11.44 4.08
C GLU A 15 14.99 -11.47 5.06
N GLU A 16 14.83 -10.43 5.89
CA GLU A 16 13.68 -10.30 6.79
C GLU A 16 12.35 -10.18 6.03
N TYR A 17 12.28 -9.38 4.97
CA TYR A 17 11.07 -9.26 4.15
C TYR A 17 10.74 -10.54 3.38
N GLN A 18 11.75 -11.27 2.89
CA GLN A 18 11.58 -12.58 2.27
C GLN A 18 11.03 -13.61 3.28
N ARG A 19 11.61 -13.65 4.49
CA ARG A 19 11.13 -14.53 5.59
C ARG A 19 9.69 -14.21 5.99
N ASN A 20 9.32 -12.94 5.99
CA ASN A 20 7.97 -12.46 6.29
C ASN A 20 6.98 -12.56 5.11
N GLY A 21 7.34 -13.30 4.05
CA GLY A 21 6.48 -13.62 2.90
C GLY A 21 5.35 -14.61 3.20
N ARG A 22 5.04 -14.87 4.47
CA ARG A 22 3.95 -15.74 4.91
C ARG A 22 2.95 -14.97 5.77
N ILE A 23 1.68 -15.27 5.57
CA ILE A 23 0.58 -14.78 6.39
C ILE A 23 0.05 -15.96 7.21
N GLU A 24 0.23 -15.86 8.52
CA GLU A 24 -0.30 -16.85 9.46
C GLU A 24 -1.81 -16.67 9.62
N CYS A 25 -2.54 -17.78 9.62
CA CYS A 25 -3.96 -17.75 9.94
C CYS A 25 -4.13 -17.53 11.44
N LEU A 26 -4.84 -16.45 11.81
CA LEU A 26 -5.10 -16.11 13.21
C LEU A 26 -5.78 -17.27 13.98
N MET A 27 -6.67 -18.00 13.30
CA MET A 27 -7.43 -19.10 13.90
C MET A 27 -6.67 -20.43 13.93
N ASN A 28 -5.57 -20.54 13.17
CA ASN A 28 -4.75 -21.74 13.13
C ASN A 28 -3.31 -21.39 12.70
N PRO A 29 -2.39 -21.17 13.65
CA PRO A 29 -1.00 -20.81 13.36
C PRO A 29 -0.25 -21.87 12.54
N ALA A 30 -0.69 -23.15 12.58
CA ALA A 30 -0.10 -24.19 11.73
C ALA A 30 -0.48 -24.05 10.25
N LYS A 31 -1.49 -23.21 9.94
CA LYS A 31 -1.89 -22.89 8.58
C LYS A 31 -1.34 -21.52 8.18
N PHE A 32 -0.47 -21.53 7.18
CA PHE A 32 0.10 -20.32 6.60
C PHE A 32 -0.26 -20.24 5.11
N TYR A 33 -0.35 -19.02 4.62
CA TYR A 33 -0.52 -18.71 3.20
C TYR A 33 0.68 -17.92 2.72
N SER A 34 1.13 -18.18 1.49
CA SER A 34 2.14 -17.31 0.89
C SER A 34 1.53 -15.93 0.64
N ILE A 35 2.32 -14.88 0.87
CA ILE A 35 1.87 -13.50 0.67
C ILE A 35 1.43 -13.25 -0.77
N GLU A 36 2.06 -13.96 -1.73
CA GLU A 36 1.71 -13.93 -3.16
C GLU A 36 0.30 -14.48 -3.41
N GLN A 37 -0.07 -15.59 -2.77
CA GLN A 37 -1.40 -16.19 -2.90
C GLN A 37 -2.47 -15.42 -2.12
N SER A 38 -2.10 -14.77 -1.02
CA SER A 38 -3.03 -13.95 -0.24
C SER A 38 -3.29 -12.58 -0.86
N TYR A 39 -2.39 -12.09 -1.71
CA TYR A 39 -2.51 -10.78 -2.33
C TYR A 39 -3.53 -10.70 -3.47
N ILE A 40 -4.13 -11.82 -3.88
CA ILE A 40 -4.82 -11.98 -5.17
C ILE A 40 -6.08 -11.08 -5.36
N ASN A 41 -6.58 -10.36 -4.36
CA ASN A 41 -7.88 -9.64 -4.47
C ASN A 41 -7.87 -8.14 -4.12
N LEU A 42 -6.77 -7.42 -4.37
CA LEU A 42 -6.76 -5.95 -4.22
C LEU A 42 -6.54 -5.28 -5.59
N ALA A 43 -7.63 -5.03 -6.31
CA ALA A 43 -7.60 -4.09 -7.43
C ALA A 43 -7.39 -2.69 -6.85
N ILE A 44 -6.20 -2.12 -7.05
CA ILE A 44 -5.92 -0.72 -6.70
C ILE A 44 -6.56 0.14 -7.78
N VAL A 45 -7.32 1.13 -7.35
CA VAL A 45 -8.09 1.99 -8.23
C VAL A 45 -7.69 3.43 -8.05
N GLU A 46 -7.41 4.14 -9.15
CA GLU A 46 -7.21 5.59 -9.12
C GLU A 46 -8.57 6.30 -9.09
N ILE A 47 -8.81 7.20 -8.13
CA ILE A 47 -10.02 8.02 -8.06
C ILE A 47 -9.67 9.47 -8.44
N LYS A 48 -9.67 9.77 -9.74
CA LYS A 48 -9.29 11.09 -10.27
C LYS A 48 -10.18 12.26 -9.80
N LYS A 49 -11.44 12.00 -9.42
CA LYS A 49 -12.42 13.02 -8.98
C LYS A 49 -12.35 13.42 -7.50
N GLN A 50 -11.51 12.77 -6.70
CA GLN A 50 -11.45 12.99 -5.25
C GLN A 50 -10.61 14.21 -4.86
N GLN A 51 -9.54 14.52 -5.60
CA GLN A 51 -8.62 15.61 -5.28
C GLN A 51 -9.27 17.01 -5.37
N GLU A 52 -10.19 17.21 -6.33
CA GLU A 52 -10.92 18.48 -6.49
C GLU A 52 -11.92 18.70 -5.35
N LYS A 53 -12.67 17.65 -4.98
CA LYS A 53 -13.70 17.74 -3.93
C LYS A 53 -13.15 17.69 -2.50
N GLU A 54 -12.02 17.04 -2.24
CA GLU A 54 -11.34 17.11 -0.94
C GLU A 54 -10.82 18.53 -0.67
N LYS A 55 -10.37 19.25 -1.70
CA LYS A 55 -10.01 20.67 -1.58
C LYS A 55 -11.23 21.50 -1.18
N GLU A 56 -12.36 21.29 -1.86
CA GLU A 56 -13.63 21.96 -1.53
C GLU A 56 -14.15 21.60 -0.13
N LEU A 57 -14.03 20.34 0.32
CA LEU A 57 -14.49 19.89 1.64
C LEU A 57 -13.58 20.35 2.79
N ARG A 58 -12.26 20.44 2.57
CA ARG A 58 -11.32 21.02 3.56
C ARG A 58 -11.56 22.51 3.76
N ASP A 59 -11.95 23.22 2.71
CA ASP A 59 -12.28 24.65 2.78
C ASP A 59 -13.69 24.91 3.36
N ALA A 60 -14.59 23.91 3.36
CA ALA A 60 -16.02 24.07 3.65
C ALA A 60 -16.53 23.55 5.02
N SER A 61 -15.70 23.50 6.07
CA SER A 61 -16.07 23.42 7.51
C SER A 61 -15.80 22.10 8.25
N LYS A 62 -15.56 22.28 9.55
CA LYS A 62 -15.57 21.32 10.66
C LYS A 62 -16.69 20.27 10.58
N VAL A 63 -16.45 19.13 9.94
CA VAL A 63 -17.38 17.99 9.95
C VAL A 63 -16.74 16.83 10.70
N ASP A 64 -17.50 16.23 11.62
CA ASP A 64 -17.09 15.08 12.42
C ASP A 64 -16.60 13.92 11.55
N ALA A 65 -15.40 13.43 11.87
CA ALA A 65 -14.66 12.41 11.11
C ALA A 65 -15.47 11.12 10.85
N SER A 66 -16.47 10.81 11.68
CA SER A 66 -17.33 9.63 11.55
C SER A 66 -18.23 9.65 10.31
N ASN A 67 -18.66 10.83 9.85
CA ASN A 67 -19.56 10.95 8.71
C ASN A 67 -18.80 10.96 7.38
N VAL A 68 -17.52 11.32 7.40
CA VAL A 68 -16.67 11.36 6.21
C VAL A 68 -16.50 9.96 5.63
N ASP A 69 -16.26 8.94 6.46
CA ASP A 69 -16.08 7.55 6.00
C ASP A 69 -17.34 6.96 5.33
N ALA A 70 -18.53 7.22 5.89
CA ALA A 70 -19.79 6.75 5.32
C ALA A 70 -20.12 7.48 4.00
N LEU A 71 -19.85 8.78 3.94
CA LEU A 71 -20.05 9.58 2.73
C LEU A 71 -19.03 9.20 1.64
N MET A 72 -17.80 8.86 2.01
CA MET A 72 -16.76 8.40 1.10
C MET A 72 -17.15 7.06 0.46
N GLY A 73 -17.62 6.09 1.26
CA GLY A 73 -18.03 4.77 0.76
C GLY A 73 -19.18 4.84 -0.25
N SER A 74 -20.18 5.69 0.01
CA SER A 74 -21.29 5.89 -0.94
C SER A 74 -20.86 6.63 -2.21
N PHE A 75 -19.92 7.56 -2.12
CA PHE A 75 -19.44 8.31 -3.29
C PHE A 75 -18.54 7.48 -4.21
N GLU A 76 -17.67 6.64 -3.62
CA GLU A 76 -16.82 5.65 -4.31
C GLU A 76 -17.63 4.64 -5.14
N GLU A 77 -18.84 4.31 -4.69
CA GLU A 77 -19.73 3.36 -5.33
C GLU A 77 -20.45 3.96 -6.55
N ILE A 78 -20.76 5.26 -6.51
CA ILE A 78 -21.66 5.90 -7.49
C ILE A 78 -20.90 6.65 -8.61
N TYR A 79 -19.74 7.28 -8.34
CA TYR A 79 -19.17 8.28 -9.27
C TYR A 79 -17.69 8.11 -9.66
N GLY A 80 -16.98 7.12 -9.11
CA GLY A 80 -15.57 6.91 -9.42
C GLY A 80 -15.36 6.18 -10.74
N THR A 81 -14.75 6.82 -11.75
CA THR A 81 -14.16 6.09 -12.89
C THR A 81 -13.01 5.25 -12.35
N LYS A 82 -13.23 3.94 -12.19
CA LYS A 82 -12.25 3.04 -11.57
C LYS A 82 -11.26 2.57 -12.64
N THR A 83 -10.04 3.10 -12.61
CA THR A 83 -8.94 2.55 -13.44
C THR A 83 -8.07 1.65 -12.58
N ILE A 84 -7.85 0.42 -13.04
CA ILE A 84 -6.99 -0.54 -12.34
C ILE A 84 -5.54 -0.08 -12.49
N ILE A 85 -4.86 0.08 -11.37
CA ILE A 85 -3.44 0.47 -11.32
C ILE A 85 -2.58 -0.78 -11.19
N ASP A 86 -1.61 -0.94 -12.09
CA ASP A 86 -0.49 -1.86 -11.86
C ASP A 86 0.42 -1.29 -10.77
N ILE A 87 0.64 -2.07 -9.71
CA ILE A 87 1.42 -1.68 -8.53
C ILE A 87 2.84 -1.30 -8.92
N LYS A 88 3.44 -1.99 -9.91
CA LYS A 88 4.79 -1.66 -10.39
C LYS A 88 4.90 -0.20 -10.81
N ASN A 89 3.82 0.32 -11.40
CA ASN A 89 3.74 1.65 -11.98
C ASN A 89 2.96 2.63 -11.07
N ILE A 90 2.69 2.28 -9.81
CA ILE A 90 1.84 3.11 -8.92
C ILE A 90 2.38 4.53 -8.75
N PHE A 91 3.71 4.70 -8.67
CA PHE A 91 4.34 6.01 -8.57
C PHE A 91 4.35 6.80 -9.87
N GLU A 92 4.17 6.14 -11.01
CA GLU A 92 4.07 6.77 -12.33
C GLU A 92 2.62 7.19 -12.60
N THR A 93 1.68 6.31 -12.31
CA THR A 93 0.24 6.53 -12.51
C THR A 93 -0.31 7.57 -11.52
N CYS A 94 0.05 7.46 -10.24
CA CYS A 94 -0.43 8.36 -9.19
C CYS A 94 0.51 9.55 -8.95
N LYS A 95 1.42 9.84 -9.89
CA LYS A 95 2.52 10.78 -9.67
C LYS A 95 1.98 12.17 -9.31
N ASN A 96 2.27 12.60 -8.09
CA ASN A 96 2.09 13.97 -7.65
C ASN A 96 3.45 14.67 -7.50
N GLN A 97 3.43 15.97 -7.26
CA GLN A 97 4.66 16.77 -7.06
C GLN A 97 5.52 16.29 -5.86
N GLN A 98 4.95 15.46 -4.97
CA GLN A 98 5.57 15.04 -3.71
C GLN A 98 6.04 13.57 -3.71
N ASN A 99 5.88 12.83 -4.82
CA ASN A 99 6.15 11.38 -4.89
C ASN A 99 5.46 10.57 -3.76
N GLN A 100 4.25 10.99 -3.36
CA GLN A 100 3.49 10.35 -2.28
C GLN A 100 2.25 9.66 -2.84
N VAL A 101 2.02 8.43 -2.40
CA VAL A 101 0.81 7.66 -2.72
C VAL A 101 0.05 7.39 -1.44
N LEU A 102 -1.23 7.77 -1.42
CA LEU A 102 -2.15 7.46 -0.32
C LEU A 102 -3.09 6.34 -0.77
N VAL A 103 -3.15 5.27 0.02
CA VAL A 103 -4.01 4.12 -0.25
C VAL A 103 -5.18 4.10 0.71
N PHE A 104 -6.38 4.27 0.17
CA PHE A 104 -7.63 4.19 0.90
C PHE A 104 -8.20 2.77 0.91
N GLY A 105 -9.07 2.50 1.87
CA GLY A 105 -9.81 1.25 1.95
C GLY A 105 -10.38 1.01 3.34
N ARG A 106 -11.43 0.21 3.42
CA ARG A 106 -12.12 -0.11 4.68
C ARG A 106 -11.20 -0.78 5.70
N ALA A 107 -11.57 -0.73 6.98
CA ALA A 107 -10.90 -1.51 8.01
C ALA A 107 -10.94 -3.01 7.66
N GLY A 108 -9.81 -3.71 7.88
CA GLY A 108 -9.70 -5.14 7.57
C GLY A 108 -9.54 -5.51 6.09
N ILE A 109 -9.56 -4.55 5.15
CA ILE A 109 -9.40 -4.84 3.72
C ILE A 109 -7.99 -5.34 3.34
N GLY A 110 -7.00 -5.14 4.21
CA GLY A 110 -5.62 -5.60 3.99
C GLY A 110 -4.61 -4.52 3.59
N LYS A 111 -4.82 -3.24 3.95
CA LYS A 111 -3.84 -2.16 3.66
C LYS A 111 -2.44 -2.44 4.20
N SER A 112 -2.33 -2.90 5.46
CA SER A 112 -1.03 -3.29 6.05
C SER A 112 -0.43 -4.51 5.34
N THR A 113 -1.28 -5.46 4.94
CA THR A 113 -0.89 -6.63 4.14
C THR A 113 -0.35 -6.21 2.77
N PHE A 114 -0.95 -5.20 2.13
CA PHE A 114 -0.47 -4.61 0.89
C PHE A 114 0.94 -4.01 1.05
N CYS A 115 1.21 -3.25 2.12
CA CYS A 115 2.56 -2.72 2.38
C CYS A 115 3.58 -3.84 2.61
N ARG A 116 3.21 -4.91 3.33
CA ARG A 116 4.05 -6.11 3.49
C ARG A 116 4.33 -6.82 2.15
N TYR A 117 3.31 -6.92 1.29
CA TYR A 117 3.46 -7.51 -0.04
C TYR A 117 4.44 -6.72 -0.89
N ILE A 118 4.35 -5.39 -0.89
CA ILE A 118 5.31 -4.51 -1.55
C ILE A 118 6.74 -4.77 -1.05
N ALA A 119 6.94 -4.81 0.27
CA ALA A 119 8.24 -5.02 0.87
C ALA A 119 8.84 -6.37 0.45
N TYR A 120 8.02 -7.41 0.43
CA TYR A 120 8.38 -8.73 -0.06
C TYR A 120 8.75 -8.70 -1.56
N GLN A 121 7.95 -8.06 -2.42
CA GLN A 121 8.24 -7.99 -3.86
C GLN A 121 9.53 -7.20 -4.17
N TRP A 122 9.80 -6.14 -3.41
CA TRP A 122 11.08 -5.43 -3.51
C TRP A 122 12.25 -6.33 -3.09
N ALA A 123 12.12 -7.05 -1.99
CA ALA A 123 13.17 -7.94 -1.50
C ALA A 123 13.43 -9.15 -2.43
N MET A 124 12.42 -9.57 -3.20
CA MET A 124 12.57 -10.58 -4.26
C MET A 124 13.19 -10.02 -5.56
N GLY A 125 13.43 -8.71 -5.63
CA GLY A 125 13.95 -8.04 -6.83
C GLY A 125 12.90 -7.84 -7.92
N SER A 126 11.62 -8.02 -7.63
CA SER A 126 10.54 -7.89 -8.60
C SER A 126 10.15 -6.42 -8.82
N TYR A 127 10.08 -5.63 -7.74
CA TYR A 127 9.59 -4.24 -7.76
C TYR A 127 10.69 -3.26 -7.34
N TRP A 128 10.73 -2.12 -8.03
CA TRP A 128 11.52 -0.94 -7.70
C TRP A 128 12.98 -1.19 -7.30
N THR A 129 13.68 -2.02 -8.07
CA THR A 129 15.09 -2.40 -7.84
C THR A 129 16.05 -1.22 -7.89
N GLN A 130 15.63 -0.07 -8.41
CA GLN A 130 16.39 1.18 -8.34
C GLN A 130 16.58 1.71 -6.92
N TYR A 131 15.74 1.31 -5.95
CA TYR A 131 15.90 1.72 -4.56
C TYR A 131 16.76 0.70 -3.80
N GLN A 132 17.84 1.20 -3.21
CA GLN A 132 18.78 0.39 -2.41
C GLN A 132 18.18 -0.09 -1.09
N LEU A 133 17.18 0.63 -0.57
CA LEU A 133 16.53 0.34 0.70
C LEU A 133 15.03 0.62 0.59
N LEU A 134 14.23 -0.28 1.12
CA LEU A 134 12.81 -0.08 1.43
C LEU A 134 12.63 -0.25 2.93
N ALA A 135 11.97 0.70 3.57
CA ALA A 135 11.67 0.66 5.00
C ALA A 135 10.16 0.59 5.22
N LEU A 136 9.70 -0.54 5.77
CA LEU A 136 8.33 -0.71 6.23
C LEU A 136 8.20 -0.13 7.65
N ILE A 137 7.37 0.90 7.81
CA ILE A 137 7.09 1.53 9.12
C ILE A 137 5.69 1.07 9.58
N PRO A 138 5.57 0.43 10.76
CA PRO A 138 4.29 -0.04 11.31
C PRO A 138 3.30 1.07 11.66
#